data_AF-A0A925SJA1-F1
#
_entry.id   AF-A0A925SJA1-F1
#
_cell.length_a   1.000
_cell.length_b   1.000
_cell.length_c   1.000
_cell.angle_alpha   90.00
_cell.angle_beta   90.00
_cell.angle_gamma   90.00
#
_symmetry.space_group_name_H-M   'P 1'
#
loop_
_entity.id
_entity.type
_entity.pdbx_description
1 polymer ?
#
loop_
_entity_poly.entity_id
_entity_poly.type
_entity_poly.pdbx_seq_one_letter_code
_entity_poly.pdbx_strand_id
1 'polypeptide(L)'
;MATSPHRDYMISRPYRNFSWQRFSIAASFLVFALLAWRQHVFVDRYSVNVMFWDQWDFYIPFFNDEGLWSIFTRQHGPHRQGAGFLVTRLLAESSGWDSRWDAFGVSFTLILGSLAGLVVALRCGCKAWLTLPVIGLLFFNLRQYEGFVGASNL
;
A
#
# COMPACT_ATOMS: atom_id res chain seq x y z
N MET A 1 3.04 28.77 61.42
CA MET A 1 3.43 29.34 60.13
C MET A 1 3.48 28.19 59.14
N ALA A 2 2.48 28.11 58.26
CA ALA A 2 2.28 27.01 57.33
C ALA A 2 3.22 27.15 56.13
N THR A 3 4.00 26.11 55.82
CA THR A 3 4.70 25.99 54.54
C THR A 3 4.28 24.68 53.88
N SER A 4 3.61 24.87 52.74
CA SER A 4 2.92 23.93 51.86
C SER A 4 3.61 22.58 51.66
N PRO A 5 2.84 21.46 51.63
CA PRO A 5 3.36 20.17 51.23
C PRO A 5 3.60 20.11 49.72
N HIS A 6 4.57 19.29 49.34
CA HIS A 6 4.93 18.88 47.98
C HIS A 6 3.71 18.64 47.09
N ARG A 7 3.51 19.49 46.07
CA ARG A 7 2.73 19.13 44.88
C ARG A 7 3.63 18.32 43.97
N ASP A 8 3.78 17.05 44.29
CA ASP A 8 4.15 16.04 43.31
C ASP A 8 3.01 15.97 42.31
N TYR A 9 3.14 16.72 41.21
CA TYR A 9 2.36 16.47 40.01
C TYR A 9 2.78 15.10 39.48
N MET A 10 2.20 14.05 40.07
CA MET A 10 2.06 12.76 39.42
C MET A 10 1.33 13.01 38.12
N ILE A 11 2.09 13.23 37.05
CA ILE A 11 1.68 12.87 35.71
C ILE A 11 1.49 11.37 35.77
N SER A 12 0.30 10.95 36.20
CA SER A 12 -0.17 9.60 36.05
C SER A 12 -0.19 9.34 34.55
N ARG A 13 0.92 8.82 34.02
CA ARG A 13 0.93 8.20 32.70
C ARG A 13 -0.15 7.13 32.81
N PRO A 14 -1.30 7.29 32.12
CA PRO A 14 -2.42 6.39 32.33
C PRO A 14 -1.89 4.98 32.09
N TYR A 15 -2.04 4.14 33.13
CA TYR A 15 -1.63 2.76 33.12
C TYR A 15 -2.04 2.16 31.79
N ARG A 16 -1.04 1.83 30.98
CA ARG A 16 -1.21 1.33 29.61
C ARG A 16 -1.73 -0.09 29.72
N ASN A 17 -3.01 -0.25 30.04
CA ASN A 17 -3.65 -1.52 30.31
C ASN A 17 -3.35 -2.49 29.17
N PHE A 18 -2.68 -3.58 29.51
CA PHE A 18 -2.20 -4.58 28.57
C PHE A 18 -3.33 -5.15 27.67
N SER A 19 -4.56 -5.22 28.20
CA SER A 19 -5.77 -5.60 27.47
C SER A 19 -6.13 -4.63 26.33
N TRP A 20 -6.07 -3.32 26.58
CA TRP A 20 -6.38 -2.28 25.59
C TRP A 20 -5.36 -2.23 24.45
N GLN A 21 -4.10 -2.59 24.72
CA GLN A 21 -3.06 -2.68 23.69
C GLN A 21 -3.33 -3.85 22.75
N ARG A 22 -3.65 -5.03 23.29
CA ARG A 22 -4.00 -6.21 22.49
C ARG A 22 -5.23 -5.95 21.62
N PHE A 23 -6.25 -5.31 22.20
CA PHE A 23 -7.44 -4.90 21.47
C PHE A 23 -7.12 -3.92 20.34
N SER A 24 -6.29 -2.90 20.59
CA SER A 24 -5.90 -1.91 19.57
C SER A 24 -5.13 -2.55 18.41
N ILE A 25 -4.23 -3.49 18.70
CA ILE A 25 -3.49 -4.23 17.67
C ILE A 25 -4.46 -5.07 16.83
N ALA A 26 -5.31 -5.87 17.49
CA ALA A 26 -6.31 -6.70 16.80
C ALA A 26 -7.26 -5.86 15.94
N ALA A 27 -7.75 -4.74 16.46
CA ALA A 27 -8.58 -3.80 15.72
C ALA A 27 -7.85 -3.22 14.51
N SER A 28 -6.55 -2.90 14.64
CA SER A 28 -5.75 -2.37 13.53
C SER A 28 -5.57 -3.40 12.42
N PHE A 29 -5.29 -4.67 12.77
CA PHE A 29 -5.22 -5.76 11.79
C PHE A 29 -6.57 -6.04 11.13
N LEU A 30 -7.67 -5.95 11.88
CA LEU A 30 -9.02 -6.09 11.34
C LEU A 30 -9.34 -4.95 10.35
N VAL A 31 -9.07 -3.70 10.72
CA VAL A 31 -9.26 -2.53 9.85
C VAL A 31 -8.40 -2.67 8.59
N PHE A 32 -7.13 -3.03 8.75
CA PHE A 32 -6.24 -3.32 7.62
C PHE A 32 -6.82 -4.39 6.69
N ALA A 33 -7.25 -5.53 7.24
CA ALA A 33 -7.82 -6.62 6.44
C ALA A 33 -9.09 -6.20 5.70
N LEU A 34 -9.98 -5.44 6.36
CA LEU A 34 -11.20 -4.90 5.74
C LEU A 34 -10.88 -3.91 4.62
N LEU A 35 -9.91 -3.02 4.81
CA LEU A 35 -9.49 -2.06 3.79
C LEU A 35 -8.81 -2.74 2.60
N ALA A 36 -7.92 -3.71 2.86
CA ALA A 36 -7.26 -4.51 1.83
C ALA A 36 -8.29 -5.31 1.02
N TRP A 37 -9.26 -5.94 1.69
CA TRP A 37 -10.36 -6.64 1.04
C TRP A 37 -11.21 -5.70 0.18
N ARG A 38 -11.61 -4.55 0.74
CA ARG A 38 -12.36 -3.53 0.00
C ARG A 38 -11.62 -3.07 -1.25
N GLN A 39 -10.31 -2.84 -1.16
CA GLN A 39 -9.50 -2.45 -2.31
C GLN A 39 -9.42 -3.56 -3.35
N HIS A 40 -9.25 -4.82 -2.92
CA HIS A 40 -9.23 -5.94 -3.86
C HIS A 40 -10.55 -6.09 -4.61
N VAL A 41 -11.70 -6.02 -3.92
CA VAL A 41 -13.03 -6.04 -4.54
C VAL A 41 -13.24 -4.85 -5.47
N PHE A 42 -12.70 -3.68 -5.12
CA PHE A 42 -12.75 -2.50 -5.96
C PHE A 42 -12.00 -2.70 -7.29
N VAL A 43 -10.77 -3.20 -7.23
CA VAL A 43 -9.98 -3.51 -8.42
C VAL A 43 -10.64 -4.60 -9.25
N ASP A 44 -11.10 -5.68 -8.64
CA ASP A 44 -11.77 -6.76 -9.38
C ASP A 44 -13.00 -6.26 -10.13
N ARG A 45 -13.83 -5.42 -9.50
CA ARG A 45 -15.07 -4.91 -10.11
C ARG A 45 -14.84 -3.86 -11.21
N TYR A 46 -13.84 -3.00 -11.06
CA TYR A 46 -13.68 -1.82 -11.92
C TYR A 46 -12.48 -1.86 -12.86
N SER A 47 -11.57 -2.81 -12.72
CA SER A 47 -10.48 -3.00 -13.68
C SER A 47 -11.01 -3.51 -15.01
N VAL A 48 -10.59 -2.87 -16.10
CA VAL A 48 -10.97 -3.23 -17.47
C VAL A 48 -9.81 -3.97 -18.11
N ASN A 49 -10.09 -5.13 -18.72
CA ASN A 49 -9.09 -5.87 -19.51
C ASN A 49 -8.96 -5.27 -20.92
N VAL A 50 -8.42 -4.06 -20.99
CA VAL A 50 -8.04 -3.39 -22.23
C VAL A 50 -6.73 -2.64 -21.94
N MET A 51 -5.73 -2.77 -22.83
CA MET A 51 -4.52 -1.95 -22.74
C MET A 51 -4.84 -0.51 -23.13
N PHE A 52 -4.39 0.45 -22.32
CA PHE A 52 -4.76 1.85 -22.47
C PHE A 52 -3.56 2.72 -22.89
N TRP A 53 -3.75 3.55 -23.93
CA TRP A 53 -2.85 4.63 -24.34
C TRP A 53 -1.35 4.26 -24.34
N ASP A 54 -0.61 4.80 -23.38
CA ASP A 54 0.83 4.75 -23.22
C ASP A 54 1.33 3.35 -22.85
N GLN A 55 0.46 2.50 -22.29
CA GLN A 55 0.80 1.11 -21.97
C GLN A 55 1.31 0.34 -23.19
N TRP A 56 0.79 0.62 -24.39
CA TRP A 56 1.29 0.04 -25.63
C TRP A 56 2.74 0.40 -25.91
N ASP A 57 3.11 1.67 -25.70
CA ASP A 57 4.48 2.16 -25.92
C ASP A 57 5.45 1.66 -24.85
N PHE A 58 4.98 1.52 -23.60
CA PHE A 58 5.77 0.91 -22.55
C PHE A 58 6.10 -0.54 -22.88
N TYR A 59 5.14 -1.31 -23.39
CA TYR A 59 5.24 -2.76 -23.55
C TYR A 59 6.01 -3.21 -24.79
N ILE A 60 6.46 -2.29 -25.66
CA ILE A 60 7.31 -2.61 -26.84
C ILE A 60 8.46 -3.58 -26.52
N PRO A 61 9.24 -3.41 -25.43
CA PRO A 61 10.31 -4.34 -25.08
C PRO A 61 9.81 -5.75 -24.73
N PHE A 62 8.57 -5.88 -24.27
CA PHE A 62 7.96 -7.18 -23.97
C PHE A 62 7.55 -7.88 -25.27
N PHE A 63 6.93 -7.15 -26.20
CA PHE A 63 6.54 -7.68 -27.51
C PHE A 63 7.73 -8.09 -28.37
N ASN A 64 8.87 -7.41 -28.20
CA ASN A 64 10.11 -7.70 -28.91
C ASN A 64 10.99 -8.75 -28.19
N ASP A 65 10.48 -9.37 -27.12
CA ASP A 65 11.22 -10.34 -26.31
C ASP A 65 12.61 -9.85 -25.85
N GLU A 66 12.73 -8.55 -25.54
CA GLU A 66 14.00 -7.99 -25.11
C GLU A 66 14.47 -8.61 -23.79
N GLY A 67 15.79 -8.69 -23.59
CA GLY A 67 16.37 -9.30 -22.39
C GLY A 67 16.00 -8.55 -21.10
N LEU A 68 16.02 -9.27 -19.97
CA LEU A 68 15.69 -8.72 -18.64
C LEU A 68 16.50 -7.46 -18.28
N TRP A 69 17.77 -7.39 -18.69
CA TRP A 69 18.59 -6.20 -18.47
C TRP A 69 18.12 -4.98 -19.25
N SER A 70 17.64 -5.17 -20.49
CA SER A 70 17.08 -4.08 -21.31
C SER A 70 15.84 -3.51 -20.62
N ILE A 71 14.97 -4.40 -20.13
CA ILE A 71 13.75 -4.02 -19.41
C ILE A 71 14.06 -3.29 -18.10
N PHE A 72 15.01 -3.81 -17.31
CA PHE A 72 15.39 -3.19 -16.04
C PHE A 72 15.99 -1.79 -16.23
N THR A 73 16.86 -1.64 -17.23
CA THR A 73 17.52 -0.36 -17.52
C THR A 73 16.68 0.57 -18.40
N ARG A 74 15.51 0.12 -18.86
CA ARG A 74 14.61 0.89 -19.71
C ARG A 74 14.24 2.20 -19.03
N GLN A 75 14.37 3.27 -19.79
CA GLN A 75 13.94 4.60 -19.40
C GLN A 75 12.84 5.02 -20.38
N HIS A 76 11.70 5.40 -19.84
CA HIS A 76 10.59 5.93 -20.61
C HIS A 76 10.16 7.22 -19.91
N GLY A 77 10.38 8.36 -20.58
CA GLY A 77 10.35 9.67 -19.94
C GLY A 77 11.56 9.93 -19.01
N PRO A 78 11.39 10.73 -17.94
CA PRO A 78 12.50 11.09 -17.04
C PRO A 78 12.88 9.98 -16.05
N HIS A 79 12.05 8.94 -15.89
CA HIS A 79 12.22 7.90 -14.88
C HIS A 79 12.62 6.55 -15.48
N ARG A 80 13.50 5.84 -14.77
CA ARG A 80 13.83 4.45 -15.07
C ARG A 80 12.74 3.54 -14.55
N GLN A 81 12.41 2.54 -15.35
CA GLN A 81 11.37 1.56 -15.08
C GLN A 81 11.79 0.56 -13.99
N GLY A 82 13.03 0.07 -14.06
CA GLY A 82 13.66 -0.68 -12.97
C GLY A 82 12.95 -1.99 -12.64
N ALA A 83 12.97 -2.35 -11.35
CA ALA A 83 12.44 -3.62 -10.87
C ALA A 83 10.92 -3.73 -11.01
N GLY A 84 10.19 -2.62 -10.90
CA GLY A 84 8.73 -2.62 -11.06
C GLY A 84 8.32 -3.15 -12.43
N PHE A 85 9.09 -2.81 -13.46
CA PHE A 85 8.77 -3.18 -14.84
C PHE A 85 9.14 -4.63 -15.18
N LEU A 86 10.10 -5.22 -14.45
CA LEU A 86 10.32 -6.67 -14.48
C LEU A 86 9.13 -7.42 -13.90
N VAL A 87 8.54 -6.91 -12.81
CA VAL A 87 7.32 -7.48 -12.21
C VAL A 87 6.15 -7.33 -13.18
N THR A 88 6.00 -6.17 -13.84
CA THR A 88 4.98 -5.96 -14.88
C THR A 88 5.09 -6.98 -16.00
N ARG A 89 6.30 -7.24 -16.52
CA ARG A 89 6.50 -8.30 -17.54
C ARG A 89 6.01 -9.67 -17.05
N LEU A 90 6.40 -10.06 -15.84
CA LEU A 90 5.99 -11.35 -15.27
C LEU A 90 4.47 -11.44 -15.13
N LEU A 91 3.82 -10.37 -14.68
CA LEU A 91 2.36 -10.31 -14.57
C LEU A 91 1.68 -10.40 -15.94
N ALA A 92 2.18 -9.68 -16.94
CA ALA A 92 1.65 -9.73 -18.30
C ALA A 92 1.77 -11.14 -18.91
N GLU A 93 2.94 -11.77 -18.81
CA GLU A 93 3.16 -13.13 -19.34
C GLU A 93 2.34 -14.19 -18.60
N SER A 94 2.31 -14.15 -17.26
CA SER A 94 1.60 -15.15 -16.44
C SER A 94 0.08 -15.03 -16.50
N SER A 95 -0.46 -13.84 -16.79
CA SER A 95 -1.89 -13.60 -16.93
C SER A 95 -2.43 -13.84 -18.34
N GLY A 96 -1.55 -14.10 -19.31
CA GLY A 96 -1.95 -14.16 -20.73
C GLY A 96 -2.32 -12.78 -21.30
N TRP A 97 -1.60 -11.73 -20.89
CA TRP A 97 -1.79 -10.34 -21.30
C TRP A 97 -3.12 -9.71 -20.85
N ASP A 98 -3.67 -10.15 -19.72
CA ASP A 98 -4.82 -9.50 -19.09
C ASP A 98 -4.37 -8.24 -18.34
N SER A 99 -4.72 -7.06 -18.87
CA SER A 99 -4.27 -5.78 -18.32
C SER A 99 -4.82 -5.48 -16.92
N ARG A 100 -5.84 -6.20 -16.45
CA ARG A 100 -6.34 -6.09 -15.06
C ARG A 100 -5.27 -6.48 -14.04
N TRP A 101 -4.32 -7.32 -14.43
CA TRP A 101 -3.23 -7.76 -13.55
C TRP A 101 -2.27 -6.63 -13.17
N ASP A 102 -2.17 -5.58 -13.98
CA ASP A 102 -1.42 -4.38 -13.59
C ASP A 102 -2.08 -3.69 -12.40
N ALA A 103 -3.41 -3.52 -12.45
CA ALA A 103 -4.17 -2.95 -11.35
C ALA A 103 -4.11 -3.84 -10.08
N PHE A 104 -4.15 -5.17 -10.25
CA PHE A 104 -3.93 -6.09 -9.14
C PHE A 104 -2.50 -5.98 -8.58
N GLY A 105 -1.48 -5.88 -9.43
CA GLY A 105 -0.08 -5.72 -9.03
C GLY A 105 0.15 -4.46 -8.20
N VAL A 106 -0.40 -3.32 -8.63
CA VAL A 106 -0.40 -2.08 -7.84
C VAL A 106 -1.12 -2.28 -6.51
N SER A 107 -2.27 -2.96 -6.53
CA SER A 107 -3.09 -3.18 -5.34
C SER A 107 -2.35 -4.02 -4.29
N PHE A 108 -1.73 -5.12 -4.72
CA PHE A 108 -0.89 -5.96 -3.86
C PHE A 108 0.31 -5.18 -3.33
N THR A 109 0.94 -4.34 -4.15
CA THR A 109 2.07 -3.51 -3.72
C THR A 109 1.68 -2.55 -2.60
N LEU A 110 0.50 -1.91 -2.68
CA LEU A 110 0.00 -1.07 -1.59
C LEU A 110 -0.34 -1.86 -0.33
N ILE A 111 -0.94 -3.04 -0.46
CA ILE A 111 -1.26 -3.91 0.68
C ILE A 111 0.04 -4.31 1.41
N LEU A 112 1.06 -4.72 0.66
CA LEU A 112 2.38 -5.07 1.22
C LEU A 112 3.07 -3.86 1.86
N GLY A 113 3.01 -2.69 1.22
CA GLY A 113 3.55 -1.45 1.76
C GLY A 113 2.89 -1.03 3.08
N SER A 114 1.55 -1.15 3.15
CA SER A 114 0.78 -0.86 4.35
C SER A 114 1.09 -1.86 5.48
N LEU A 115 1.20 -3.15 5.15
CA LEU A 115 1.60 -4.18 6.11
C LEU A 115 3.03 -3.92 6.63
N ALA A 116 3.96 -3.59 5.76
CA ALA A 116 5.33 -3.23 6.15
C ALA A 116 5.33 -2.00 7.07
N GLY A 117 4.53 -0.97 6.76
CA GLY A 117 4.35 0.20 7.63
C GLY A 117 3.82 -0.17 9.02
N LEU A 118 2.82 -1.05 9.11
CA LEU A 118 2.30 -1.56 10.38
C LEU A 118 3.38 -2.33 11.16
N VAL A 119 4.13 -3.22 10.50
CA VAL A 119 5.21 -4.00 11.12
C VAL A 119 6.31 -3.07 11.66
N VAL A 120 6.73 -2.07 10.88
CA VAL A 120 7.73 -1.08 11.30
C VAL A 120 7.22 -0.29 12.51
N ALA A 121 5.98 0.20 12.48
CA ALA A 121 5.40 0.92 13.61
C ALA A 121 5.38 0.08 14.90
N LEU A 122 5.00 -1.20 14.80
CA LEU A 122 5.03 -2.12 15.93
C LEU A 122 6.45 -2.37 16.45
N ARG A 123 7.44 -2.51 15.55
CA ARG A 123 8.86 -2.67 15.91
C ARG A 123 9.46 -1.42 16.56
N CYS A 124 9.05 -0.23 16.14
CA CYS A 124 9.44 1.04 16.77
C CYS A 124 8.75 1.30 18.12
N GLY A 125 7.86 0.40 18.57
CA GLY A 125 7.16 0.54 19.85
C GLY A 125 5.95 1.47 19.79
N CYS A 126 5.50 1.89 18.60
CA CYS A 126 4.26 2.62 18.42
C CYS A 126 3.08 1.72 18.79
N LYS A 127 2.45 2.03 19.93
CA LYS A 127 1.35 1.25 20.51
C LYS A 127 0.18 2.16 20.91
N ALA A 128 0.12 3.37 20.35
CA ALA A 128 -1.01 4.26 20.55
C ALA A 128 -2.21 3.74 19.74
N TRP A 129 -3.38 3.77 20.36
CA TRP A 129 -4.60 3.16 19.83
C TRP A 129 -5.08 3.80 18.52
N LEU A 130 -4.80 5.10 18.32
CA LEU A 130 -5.14 5.82 17.08
C LEU A 130 -4.06 5.73 16.00
N THR A 131 -2.79 5.55 16.36
CA THR A 131 -1.69 5.64 15.37
C THR A 131 -1.66 4.44 14.43
N LEU A 132 -2.01 3.25 14.92
CA LEU A 132 -1.93 2.02 14.13
C LEU A 132 -3.00 1.93 13.03
N PRO A 133 -4.29 2.26 13.28
CA PRO A 133 -5.30 2.27 12.22
C PRO A 133 -5.06 3.35 11.14
N VAL A 134 -4.51 4.51 11.54
CA VAL A 134 -4.20 5.61 10.61
C VAL A 134 -3.17 5.19 9.56
N ILE A 135 -2.22 4.32 9.91
CA ILE A 135 -1.23 3.79 8.94
C ILE A 135 -1.94 3.07 7.81
N GLY A 136 -2.94 2.22 8.09
CA GLY A 136 -3.75 1.59 7.04
C GLY A 136 -4.43 2.63 6.14
N LEU A 137 -5.08 3.63 6.75
CA LEU A 137 -5.81 4.67 6.03
C LEU A 137 -4.93 5.55 5.13
N LEU A 138 -3.64 5.71 5.45
CA LEU A 138 -2.69 6.44 4.61
C LEU A 138 -2.44 5.73 3.27
N PHE A 139 -2.46 4.40 3.26
CA PHE A 139 -2.22 3.59 2.05
C PHE A 139 -3.49 3.26 1.28
N PHE A 140 -4.65 3.26 1.94
CA PHE A 140 -5.94 2.86 1.35
C PHE A 140 -6.85 4.07 1.10
N ASN A 141 -6.34 5.09 0.39
CA ASN A 141 -7.10 6.31 0.10
C ASN A 141 -7.74 6.28 -1.30
N LEU A 142 -8.99 6.74 -1.41
CA LEU A 142 -9.71 6.89 -2.68
C LEU A 142 -9.02 7.80 -3.70
N ARG A 143 -8.09 8.67 -3.27
CA ARG A 143 -7.27 9.48 -4.18
C ARG A 143 -6.37 8.67 -5.11
N GLN A 144 -6.12 7.39 -4.82
CA GLN A 144 -5.34 6.49 -5.68
C GLN A 144 -6.17 5.81 -6.77
N TYR A 145 -7.46 6.15 -6.88
CA TYR A 145 -8.40 5.60 -7.86
C TYR A 145 -7.85 5.56 -9.29
N GLU A 146 -7.19 6.63 -9.72
CA GLU A 146 -6.67 6.76 -11.10
C GLU A 146 -5.69 5.63 -11.44
N GLY A 147 -4.84 5.24 -10.49
CA GLY A 147 -3.90 4.14 -10.67
C GLY A 147 -4.53 2.75 -10.72
N PHE A 148 -5.81 2.61 -10.37
CA PHE A 148 -6.51 1.33 -10.35
C PHE A 148 -7.51 1.14 -11.48
N VAL A 149 -8.15 2.22 -11.93
CA VAL A 149 -9.29 2.13 -12.84
C VAL A 149 -8.95 2.66 -14.24
N GLY A 150 -7.76 3.26 -14.43
CA GLY A 150 -7.01 3.29 -15.71
C GLY A 150 -7.66 3.90 -16.95
N ALA A 151 -8.94 4.25 -16.90
CA ALA A 151 -9.71 4.85 -17.99
C ALA A 151 -10.40 6.13 -17.48
N SER A 152 -9.69 6.94 -16.69
CA SER A 152 -10.18 8.21 -16.18
C SER A 152 -9.68 9.35 -17.05
N ASN A 153 -10.42 9.68 -18.11
CA ASN A 153 -10.47 11.05 -18.61
C ASN A 153 -11.24 11.88 -17.56
N LEU A 154 -10.51 12.58 -16.69
CA LEU A 154 -10.97 13.84 -16.11
C LEU A 154 -10.04 14.95 -16.62
#